data_AF-A0A940Z9K1-F1
#
_entry.id   AF-A0A940Z9K1-F1
#
_cell.length_a   1.000
_cell.length_b   1.000
_cell.length_c   1.000
_cell.angle_alpha   90.00
_cell.angle_beta   90.00
_cell.angle_gamma   90.00
#
_symmetry.space_group_name_H-M   'P 1'
#
loop_
_entity.id
_entity.type
_entity.pdbx_description
1 polymer ?
#
loop_
_entity_poly.entity_id
_entity_poly.type
_entity_poly.pdbx_seq_one_letter_code
_entity_poly.pdbx_strand_id
1 'polypeptide(L)'
;MAKGIWVFAEVKDGNIRKIGFELLSQGKKMAEKLGEELVAVLLGSGVEGLTGRLAEYADKVYWADDPALSRYTTDAYATVLTNLLKEHQPSIFLCGATIMGKDLSPRVATRLQTGLATDCTALSIGENGFLVAKRPVYAGKAYIEVVCPTSRPQMASVRPNVLEMLPPVGAKKGEVIKVEAKIEATSLRTAVVEVVKAAGAKVDLTEANIIVSGGRGMKGPENFKVLEELAAVLNATVGASRAAVDSGWREHGDQVGQTGKVVTPNLYIACGISGAIQHLAGMGSSKVIVAINKDPDAPIFQKADYGIVEDLFKIVPVLTEEFKKLLSES
;
A
#
# COMPACT_ATOMS: atom_id res chain seq x y z
N MET A 1 -6.85 -16.43 26.72
CA MET A 1 -5.82 -16.54 25.65
C MET A 1 -6.20 -15.57 24.56
N ALA A 2 -5.25 -14.76 24.07
CA ALA A 2 -5.49 -13.84 22.97
C ALA A 2 -5.91 -14.63 21.72
N LYS A 3 -7.01 -14.21 21.07
CA LYS A 3 -7.58 -14.86 19.89
C LYS A 3 -8.08 -13.81 18.91
N GLY A 4 -8.06 -14.14 17.63
CA GLY A 4 -8.58 -13.33 16.55
C GLY A 4 -7.49 -12.59 15.79
N ILE A 5 -7.68 -12.50 14.48
CA ILE A 5 -6.83 -11.76 13.56
C ILE A 5 -7.51 -10.44 13.25
N TRP A 6 -6.87 -9.34 13.61
CA TRP A 6 -7.44 -8.01 13.47
C TRP A 6 -6.75 -7.24 12.35
N VAL A 7 -7.53 -6.56 11.51
CA VAL A 7 -7.04 -5.78 10.37
C VAL A 7 -7.54 -4.35 10.47
N PHE A 8 -6.63 -3.38 10.47
CA PHE A 8 -6.99 -1.96 10.35
C PHE A 8 -7.24 -1.59 8.89
N ALA A 9 -8.48 -1.21 8.58
CA ALA A 9 -8.92 -0.75 7.27
C ALA A 9 -8.78 0.78 7.18
N GLU A 10 -7.75 1.23 6.45
CA GLU A 10 -7.51 2.65 6.24
C GLU A 10 -8.57 3.30 5.35
N VAL A 11 -8.99 4.51 5.72
CA VAL A 11 -9.87 5.36 4.89
C VAL A 11 -9.06 6.52 4.32
N LYS A 12 -9.23 6.77 3.03
CA LYS A 12 -8.70 7.94 2.33
C LYS A 12 -9.78 8.49 1.41
N ASP A 13 -10.02 9.80 1.48
CA ASP A 13 -11.02 10.49 0.63
C ASP A 13 -12.40 9.80 0.65
N GLY A 14 -12.86 9.39 1.85
CA GLY A 14 -14.16 8.74 2.05
C GLY A 14 -14.24 7.29 1.56
N ASN A 15 -13.13 6.68 1.12
CA ASN A 15 -13.09 5.32 0.60
C ASN A 15 -12.12 4.45 1.39
N ILE A 16 -12.47 3.17 1.56
CA ILE A 16 -11.55 2.17 2.12
C ILE A 16 -10.45 1.89 1.10
N ARG A 17 -9.20 2.01 1.54
CA ARG A 17 -8.03 1.73 0.71
C ARG A 17 -7.94 0.24 0.37
N LYS A 18 -7.47 -0.08 -0.84
CA LYS A 18 -7.35 -1.45 -1.35
C LYS A 18 -6.61 -2.40 -0.39
N ILE A 19 -5.53 -1.91 0.24
CA ILE A 19 -4.73 -2.66 1.21
C ILE A 19 -5.55 -3.23 2.38
N GLY A 20 -6.64 -2.59 2.79
CA GLY A 20 -7.55 -3.14 3.80
C GLY A 20 -8.16 -4.47 3.37
N PHE A 21 -8.59 -4.56 2.11
CA PHE A 21 -9.18 -5.78 1.54
C PHE A 21 -8.13 -6.86 1.24
N GLU A 22 -6.94 -6.46 0.78
CA GLU A 22 -5.79 -7.35 0.60
C GLU A 22 -5.41 -8.03 1.93
N LEU A 23 -5.36 -7.26 3.02
CA LEU A 23 -5.08 -7.77 4.36
C LEU A 23 -6.19 -8.66 4.91
N LEU A 24 -7.47 -8.30 4.70
CA LEU A 24 -8.59 -9.16 5.11
C LEU A 24 -8.59 -10.48 4.36
N SER A 25 -8.26 -10.45 3.06
CA SER A 25 -8.15 -11.66 2.23
C SER A 25 -7.06 -12.61 2.73
N GLN A 26 -5.88 -12.07 3.05
CA GLN A 26 -4.81 -12.88 3.65
C GLN A 26 -5.12 -13.29 5.09
N GLY A 27 -5.75 -12.39 5.86
CA GLY A 27 -6.22 -12.62 7.21
C GLY A 27 -7.20 -13.80 7.27
N LYS A 28 -8.10 -13.93 6.29
CA LYS A 28 -9.05 -15.04 6.18
C LYS A 28 -8.32 -16.39 6.04
N LYS A 29 -7.37 -16.50 5.12
CA LYS A 29 -6.55 -17.72 4.94
C LYS A 29 -5.84 -18.12 6.25
N MET A 30 -5.37 -17.12 7.01
CA MET A 30 -4.70 -17.35 8.29
C MET A 30 -5.69 -17.71 9.43
N ALA A 31 -6.85 -17.07 9.46
CA ALA A 31 -7.91 -17.28 10.43
C ALA A 31 -8.48 -18.70 10.31
N GLU A 32 -8.73 -19.17 9.08
CA GLU A 32 -9.14 -20.55 8.78
C GLU A 32 -8.11 -21.57 9.28
N LYS A 33 -6.81 -21.29 9.07
CA LYS A 33 -5.73 -22.16 9.55
C LYS A 33 -5.62 -22.22 11.08
N LEU A 34 -5.93 -21.13 11.78
CA LEU A 34 -5.90 -21.05 13.24
C LEU A 34 -7.22 -21.45 13.91
N GLY A 35 -8.33 -21.51 13.16
CA GLY A 35 -9.67 -21.64 13.73
C GLY A 35 -10.06 -20.42 14.59
N GLU A 36 -9.62 -19.23 14.19
CA GLU A 36 -9.88 -17.96 14.89
C GLU A 36 -10.78 -17.03 14.05
N GLU A 37 -11.38 -16.02 14.67
CA GLU A 37 -12.21 -15.02 13.97
C GLU A 37 -11.34 -13.97 13.26
N LEU A 38 -11.79 -13.50 12.09
CA LEU A 38 -11.24 -12.35 11.39
C LEU A 38 -12.04 -11.09 11.71
N VAL A 39 -11.36 -10.05 12.17
CA VAL A 39 -11.97 -8.79 12.60
C VAL A 39 -11.41 -7.63 11.80
N ALA A 40 -12.28 -6.79 11.24
CA ALA A 40 -11.90 -5.51 10.66
C ALA A 40 -12.06 -4.38 11.69
N VAL A 41 -11.16 -3.40 11.66
CA VAL A 41 -11.25 -2.16 12.44
C VAL A 41 -11.28 -0.97 11.50
N LEU A 42 -12.31 -0.13 11.62
CA LEU A 42 -12.54 1.05 10.78
C LEU A 42 -12.62 2.32 11.64
N LEU A 43 -11.77 3.30 11.38
CA LEU A 43 -11.74 4.56 12.14
C LEU A 43 -11.86 5.75 11.19
N GLY A 44 -12.74 6.70 11.52
CA GLY A 44 -12.86 7.94 10.76
C GLY A 44 -14.00 8.82 11.24
N SER A 45 -14.47 9.70 10.37
CA SER A 45 -15.67 10.51 10.57
C SER A 45 -16.61 10.35 9.38
N GLY A 46 -17.88 10.04 9.63
CA GLY A 46 -18.86 9.73 8.57
C GLY A 46 -18.56 8.42 7.84
N VAL A 47 -18.05 7.40 8.55
CA VAL A 47 -17.56 6.14 7.96
C VAL A 47 -18.53 4.97 8.10
N GLU A 48 -19.68 5.17 8.74
CA GLU A 48 -20.71 4.14 8.95
C GLU A 48 -21.08 3.41 7.65
N GLY A 49 -21.27 4.15 6.56
CA GLY A 49 -21.63 3.60 5.24
C GLY A 49 -20.58 2.67 4.62
N LEU A 50 -19.35 2.67 5.13
CA LEU A 50 -18.26 1.82 4.65
C LEU A 50 -18.20 0.46 5.38
N THR A 51 -18.85 0.35 6.55
CA THR A 51 -18.79 -0.87 7.40
C THR A 51 -19.35 -2.10 6.71
N GLY A 52 -20.45 -1.94 5.96
CA GLY A 52 -21.11 -3.04 5.25
C GLY A 52 -20.18 -3.74 4.26
N ARG A 53 -19.31 -2.99 3.58
CA ARG A 53 -18.34 -3.54 2.64
C ARG A 53 -17.23 -4.34 3.33
N LEU A 54 -16.83 -3.95 4.54
CA LEU A 54 -15.88 -4.72 5.35
C LEU A 54 -16.51 -5.99 5.92
N ALA A 55 -17.80 -5.93 6.27
CA ALA A 55 -18.56 -7.07 6.78
C ALA A 55 -18.74 -8.19 5.73
N GLU A 56 -18.52 -7.92 4.44
CA GLU A 56 -18.46 -8.96 3.41
C GLU A 56 -17.14 -9.74 3.41
N TYR A 57 -16.12 -9.26 4.13
CA TYR A 57 -14.78 -9.82 4.17
C TYR A 57 -14.35 -10.32 5.56
N ALA A 58 -14.98 -9.83 6.63
CA ALA A 58 -14.63 -10.13 8.02
C ALA A 58 -15.83 -10.71 8.79
N ASP A 59 -15.55 -11.50 9.83
CA ASP A 59 -16.58 -12.04 10.72
C ASP A 59 -17.16 -10.95 11.63
N LYS A 60 -16.34 -9.96 12.00
CA LYS A 60 -16.74 -8.79 12.78
C LYS A 60 -16.08 -7.51 12.25
N VAL A 61 -16.77 -6.39 12.41
CA VAL A 61 -16.28 -5.05 12.09
C VAL A 61 -16.47 -4.15 13.31
N TYR A 62 -15.37 -3.82 13.99
CA TYR A 62 -15.38 -2.73 14.96
C TYR A 62 -15.18 -1.41 14.22
N TRP A 63 -16.01 -0.41 14.52
CA TRP A 63 -15.85 0.90 13.92
C TRP A 63 -16.06 2.03 14.92
N ALA A 64 -15.26 3.09 14.76
CA ALA A 64 -15.42 4.32 15.52
C ALA A 64 -15.65 5.48 14.55
N ASP A 65 -16.65 6.31 14.89
CA ASP A 65 -16.99 7.51 14.13
C ASP A 65 -16.99 8.71 15.07
N ASP A 66 -16.02 9.59 14.85
CA ASP A 66 -15.77 10.75 15.70
C ASP A 66 -15.21 11.90 14.86
N PRO A 67 -15.67 13.16 15.04
CA PRO A 67 -15.12 14.32 14.33
C PRO A 67 -13.60 14.49 14.48
N ALA A 68 -13.00 14.08 15.60
CA ALA A 68 -11.56 14.10 15.83
C ALA A 68 -10.79 13.12 14.93
N LEU A 69 -11.48 12.16 14.31
CA LEU A 69 -10.95 11.20 13.33
C LEU A 69 -11.23 11.64 11.88
N SER A 70 -11.77 12.85 11.65
CA SER A 70 -12.00 13.37 10.29
C SER A 70 -10.71 13.57 9.49
N ARG A 71 -9.62 13.91 10.18
CA ARG A 71 -8.28 13.99 9.61
C ARG A 71 -7.35 13.08 10.40
N TYR A 72 -6.42 12.44 9.69
CA TYR A 72 -5.43 11.62 10.36
C TYR A 72 -4.55 12.46 11.29
N THR A 73 -4.54 12.09 12.55
CA THR A 73 -3.53 12.50 13.53
C THR A 73 -3.08 11.25 14.28
N THR A 74 -1.77 11.12 14.50
CA THR A 74 -1.18 9.95 15.15
C THR A 74 -1.79 9.71 16.53
N ASP A 75 -2.01 10.78 17.29
CA ASP A 75 -2.52 10.68 18.66
C ASP A 75 -3.96 10.17 18.72
N ALA A 76 -4.87 10.72 17.90
CA ALA A 76 -6.26 10.27 17.88
C ALA A 76 -6.37 8.80 17.48
N TYR A 77 -5.79 8.43 16.34
CA TYR A 77 -5.89 7.07 15.80
C TYR A 77 -5.19 6.05 16.71
N ALA A 78 -3.99 6.38 17.23
CA ALA A 78 -3.28 5.46 18.11
C ALA A 78 -4.02 5.26 19.44
N THR A 79 -4.74 6.26 19.94
CA THR A 79 -5.50 6.14 21.20
C THR A 79 -6.67 5.18 21.02
N VAL A 80 -7.49 5.37 19.98
CA VAL A 80 -8.63 4.48 19.71
C VAL A 80 -8.16 3.05 19.48
N LEU A 81 -7.17 2.85 18.59
CA LEU A 81 -6.64 1.50 18.31
C LEU A 81 -6.04 0.85 19.56
N THR A 82 -5.23 1.57 20.34
CA THR A 82 -4.60 0.98 21.52
C THR A 82 -5.64 0.55 22.55
N ASN A 83 -6.66 1.38 22.78
CA ASN A 83 -7.72 1.07 23.74
C ASN A 83 -8.49 -0.18 23.32
N LEU A 84 -8.89 -0.23 22.05
CA LEU A 84 -9.64 -1.35 21.49
C LEU A 84 -8.82 -2.66 21.52
N LEU A 85 -7.53 -2.61 21.17
CA LEU A 85 -6.65 -3.77 21.20
C LEU A 85 -6.34 -4.24 22.64
N LYS A 86 -6.29 -3.34 23.62
CA LYS A 86 -6.16 -3.70 25.04
C LYS A 86 -7.42 -4.35 25.59
N GLU A 87 -8.58 -3.88 25.17
CA GLU A 87 -9.89 -4.38 25.61
C GLU A 87 -10.15 -5.80 25.07
N HIS A 88 -9.92 -6.03 23.78
CA HIS A 88 -10.26 -7.30 23.14
C HIS A 88 -9.09 -8.29 23.00
N GLN A 89 -7.84 -7.85 23.24
CA GLN A 89 -6.64 -8.69 23.28
C GLN A 89 -6.49 -9.67 22.10
N PRO A 90 -6.40 -9.20 20.84
CA PRO A 90 -6.27 -10.09 19.70
C PRO A 90 -4.93 -10.84 19.64
N SER A 91 -4.91 -11.95 18.91
CA SER A 91 -3.69 -12.74 18.72
C SER A 91 -2.74 -12.08 17.72
N ILE A 92 -3.30 -11.50 16.66
CA ILE A 92 -2.59 -10.88 15.54
C ILE A 92 -3.26 -9.54 15.19
N PHE A 93 -2.46 -8.51 14.89
CA PHE A 93 -2.95 -7.24 14.36
C PHE A 93 -2.16 -6.81 13.12
N LEU A 94 -2.88 -6.50 12.04
CA LEU A 94 -2.33 -6.18 10.73
C LEU A 94 -2.78 -4.79 10.27
N CYS A 95 -1.90 -4.10 9.56
CA CYS A 95 -2.20 -2.81 8.94
C CYS A 95 -1.39 -2.63 7.63
N GLY A 96 -1.75 -1.64 6.83
CA GLY A 96 -0.99 -1.32 5.62
C GLY A 96 0.35 -0.65 5.97
N ALA A 97 1.41 -0.91 5.20
CA ALA A 97 2.68 -0.18 5.27
C ALA A 97 2.62 1.10 4.42
N THR A 98 1.51 1.82 4.51
CA THR A 98 1.28 3.10 3.86
C THR A 98 1.97 4.23 4.63
N ILE A 99 1.88 5.49 4.18
CA ILE A 99 2.39 6.63 4.97
C ILE A 99 1.72 6.67 6.34
N MET A 100 0.38 6.50 6.38
CA MET A 100 -0.40 6.44 7.61
C MET A 100 0.04 5.26 8.48
N GLY A 101 0.03 4.05 7.91
CA GLY A 101 0.33 2.86 8.71
C GLY A 101 1.79 2.77 9.17
N LYS A 102 2.76 3.31 8.42
CA LYS A 102 4.16 3.43 8.84
C LYS A 102 4.35 4.36 10.03
N ASP A 103 3.50 5.37 10.17
CA ASP A 103 3.47 6.27 11.34
C ASP A 103 2.69 5.65 12.52
N LEU A 104 1.51 5.11 12.23
CA LEU A 104 0.57 4.61 13.24
C LEU A 104 1.04 3.31 13.92
N SER A 105 1.48 2.32 13.13
CA SER A 105 1.82 0.99 13.62
C SER A 105 2.93 0.94 14.69
N PRO A 106 4.07 1.65 14.56
CA PRO A 106 5.08 1.65 15.62
C PRO A 106 4.54 2.31 16.89
N ARG A 107 3.72 3.36 16.77
CA ARG A 107 3.13 4.04 17.93
C ARG A 107 2.22 3.09 18.73
N VAL A 108 1.37 2.34 18.03
CA VAL A 108 0.48 1.34 18.65
C VAL A 108 1.30 0.19 19.24
N ALA A 109 2.28 -0.35 18.52
CA ALA A 109 3.12 -1.45 18.99
C ALA A 109 3.86 -1.12 20.29
N THR A 110 4.44 0.09 20.37
CA THR A 110 5.13 0.54 21.59
C THR A 110 4.16 0.73 22.76
N ARG A 111 2.95 1.29 22.54
CA ARG A 111 1.93 1.44 23.59
C ARG A 111 1.41 0.10 24.13
N LEU A 112 1.45 -0.95 23.31
CA LEU A 112 1.09 -2.32 23.66
C LEU A 112 2.28 -3.16 24.15
N GLN A 113 3.50 -2.61 24.10
CA GLN A 113 4.74 -3.32 24.45
C GLN A 113 4.92 -4.65 23.69
N THR A 114 4.61 -4.65 22.38
CA THR A 114 4.72 -5.83 21.52
C THR A 114 5.66 -5.60 20.32
N GLY A 115 6.00 -6.68 19.62
CA GLY A 115 6.82 -6.65 18.41
C GLY A 115 6.03 -6.26 17.16
N LEU A 116 6.70 -5.56 16.23
CA LEU A 116 6.14 -5.15 14.94
C LEU A 116 7.10 -5.52 13.80
N ALA A 117 6.63 -6.35 12.86
CA ALA A 117 7.30 -6.56 11.58
C ALA A 117 6.83 -5.50 10.58
N THR A 118 7.72 -4.63 10.09
CA THR A 118 7.32 -3.55 9.17
C THR A 118 7.55 -3.88 7.71
N ASP A 119 6.72 -3.31 6.83
CA ASP A 119 6.87 -3.38 5.36
C ASP A 119 7.03 -4.81 4.83
N CYS A 120 6.20 -5.71 5.36
CA CYS A 120 6.16 -7.12 4.99
C CYS A 120 5.60 -7.30 3.57
N THR A 121 6.09 -8.34 2.89
CA THR A 121 5.67 -8.70 1.53
C THR A 121 4.94 -10.04 1.48
N ALA A 122 5.01 -10.84 2.55
CA ALA A 122 4.20 -12.04 2.70
C ALA A 122 3.95 -12.32 4.19
N LEU A 123 2.79 -12.92 4.47
CA LEU A 123 2.37 -13.34 5.81
C LEU A 123 1.92 -14.79 5.75
N SER A 124 2.28 -15.59 6.74
CA SER A 124 1.77 -16.95 6.92
C SER A 124 1.69 -17.30 8.40
N ILE A 125 1.02 -18.42 8.69
CA ILE A 125 1.00 -19.00 10.03
C ILE A 125 1.97 -20.20 10.03
N GLY A 126 2.95 -20.17 10.93
CA GLY A 126 3.89 -21.28 11.15
C GLY A 126 3.20 -22.50 11.77
N GLU A 127 3.88 -23.64 11.81
CA GLU A 127 3.34 -24.87 12.41
C GLU A 127 3.04 -24.72 13.90
N ASN A 128 3.78 -23.86 14.59
CA ASN A 128 3.58 -23.48 15.99
C ASN A 128 2.43 -22.48 16.21
N GLY A 129 1.69 -22.10 15.17
CA GLY A 129 0.58 -21.14 15.24
C GLY A 129 1.00 -19.67 15.32
N PHE A 130 2.31 -19.36 15.24
CA PHE A 130 2.76 -17.96 15.23
C PHE A 130 2.68 -17.33 13.83
N LEU A 131 2.53 -16.01 13.81
CA LEU A 131 2.64 -15.22 12.59
C LEU A 131 4.10 -15.23 12.12
N VAL A 132 4.30 -15.68 10.89
CA VAL A 132 5.57 -15.58 10.17
C VAL A 132 5.43 -14.46 9.14
N ALA A 133 6.12 -13.34 9.40
CA ALA A 133 6.07 -12.17 8.56
C ALA A 133 7.37 -12.03 7.76
N LYS A 134 7.30 -12.24 6.45
CA LYS A 134 8.45 -12.12 5.55
C LYS A 134 8.58 -10.69 5.06
N ARG A 135 9.77 -10.11 5.18
CA ARG A 135 10.06 -8.74 4.70
C ARG A 135 11.40 -8.63 4.01
N PRO A 136 11.54 -7.72 3.02
CA PRO A 136 12.82 -7.37 2.45
C PRO A 136 13.65 -6.50 3.41
N VAL A 137 14.96 -6.67 3.35
CA VAL A 137 15.98 -5.82 3.97
C VAL A 137 17.07 -5.50 2.94
N TYR A 138 17.95 -4.53 3.24
CA TYR A 138 19.01 -4.08 2.34
C TYR A 138 18.51 -3.76 0.92
N ALA A 139 17.42 -2.99 0.82
CA ALA A 139 16.77 -2.62 -0.44
C ALA A 139 16.34 -3.83 -1.30
N GLY A 140 15.87 -4.90 -0.65
CA GLY A 140 15.37 -6.10 -1.33
C GLY A 140 16.45 -7.10 -1.72
N LYS A 141 17.71 -6.87 -1.32
CA LYS A 141 18.81 -7.82 -1.55
C LYS A 141 18.76 -9.06 -0.66
N ALA A 142 18.05 -8.98 0.46
CA ALA A 142 17.81 -10.11 1.34
C ALA A 142 16.39 -10.08 1.89
N TYR A 143 15.90 -11.25 2.30
CA TYR A 143 14.60 -11.42 2.94
C TYR A 143 14.81 -12.06 4.31
N ILE A 144 14.06 -11.59 5.30
CA ILE A 144 14.03 -12.16 6.64
C ILE A 144 12.61 -12.56 6.99
N GLU A 145 12.48 -13.58 7.83
CA GLU A 145 11.22 -14.00 8.44
C GLU A 145 11.24 -13.56 9.90
N VAL A 146 10.20 -12.83 10.30
CA VAL A 146 10.07 -12.26 11.63
C VAL A 146 8.92 -12.95 12.34
N VAL A 147 9.17 -13.39 13.58
CA VAL A 147 8.19 -14.03 14.46
C VAL A 147 8.23 -13.34 15.81
N CYS A 148 7.07 -13.13 16.44
CA CYS A 148 6.96 -12.55 17.78
C CYS A 148 6.36 -13.58 18.77
N PRO A 149 7.18 -14.46 19.36
CA PRO A 149 6.66 -15.59 20.14
C PRO A 149 6.06 -15.17 21.48
N THR A 150 6.61 -14.14 22.14
CA THR A 150 6.36 -13.85 23.56
C THR A 150 5.31 -12.78 23.83
N SER A 151 5.00 -11.91 22.86
CA SER A 151 4.14 -10.73 23.09
C SER A 151 2.89 -10.77 22.21
N ARG A 152 1.82 -10.09 22.65
CA ARG A 152 0.56 -10.00 21.92
C ARG A 152 0.03 -8.55 21.88
N PRO A 153 -0.67 -8.15 20.80
CA PRO A 153 -0.84 -8.90 19.55
C PRO A 153 0.48 -9.03 18.77
N GLN A 154 0.63 -10.08 17.96
CA GLN A 154 1.70 -10.15 16.97
C GLN A 154 1.38 -9.14 15.87
N MET A 155 2.22 -8.11 15.68
CA MET A 155 1.91 -7.04 14.73
C MET A 155 2.73 -7.11 13.45
N ALA A 156 2.07 -6.86 12.31
CA ALA A 156 2.76 -6.66 11.04
C ALA A 156 2.13 -5.52 10.23
N SER A 157 2.97 -4.72 9.56
CA SER A 157 2.52 -3.82 8.49
C SER A 157 2.92 -4.37 7.13
N VAL A 158 1.99 -4.36 6.17
CA VAL A 158 2.17 -5.02 4.87
C VAL A 158 2.18 -4.03 3.73
N ARG A 159 3.14 -4.19 2.83
CA ARG A 159 3.27 -3.35 1.63
C ARG A 159 2.01 -3.45 0.76
N PRO A 160 1.44 -2.34 0.28
CA PRO A 160 0.32 -2.37 -0.67
C PRO A 160 0.61 -3.20 -1.93
N ASN A 161 -0.41 -3.79 -2.54
CA ASN A 161 -0.34 -4.53 -3.81
C ASN A 161 0.53 -5.80 -3.81
N VAL A 162 0.99 -6.29 -2.65
CA VAL A 162 1.77 -7.55 -2.57
C VAL A 162 0.91 -8.78 -2.25
N LEU A 163 -0.27 -8.57 -1.68
CA LEU A 163 -1.19 -9.64 -1.33
C LEU A 163 -2.34 -9.68 -2.34
N GLU A 164 -2.85 -10.89 -2.56
CA GLU A 164 -4.02 -11.11 -3.39
C GLU A 164 -5.30 -10.73 -2.65
N MET A 165 -6.17 -9.97 -3.32
CA MET A 165 -7.53 -9.68 -2.85
C MET A 165 -8.47 -10.78 -3.35
N LEU A 166 -9.13 -11.47 -2.42
CA LEU A 166 -10.13 -12.48 -2.73
C LEU A 166 -11.51 -11.85 -2.98
N PRO A 167 -12.43 -12.55 -3.66
CA PRO A 167 -13.83 -12.14 -3.72
C PRO A 167 -14.47 -12.10 -2.32
N PRO A 168 -15.51 -11.26 -2.11
CA PRO A 168 -16.24 -11.23 -0.85
C PRO A 168 -16.89 -12.57 -0.52
N VAL A 169 -17.12 -12.83 0.78
CA VAL A 169 -17.70 -14.08 1.27
C VAL A 169 -19.22 -14.03 1.08
N GLY A 170 -19.70 -14.49 -0.06
CA GLY A 170 -21.03 -14.20 -0.62
C GLY A 170 -22.28 -14.74 0.08
N ALA A 171 -22.29 -15.03 1.39
CA ALA A 171 -23.50 -15.53 2.05
C ALA A 171 -23.80 -15.02 3.46
N LYS A 172 -22.80 -14.63 4.26
CA LYS A 172 -23.01 -14.17 5.64
C LYS A 172 -22.21 -12.90 5.88
N LYS A 173 -22.92 -11.78 6.12
CA LYS A 173 -22.29 -10.53 6.54
C LYS A 173 -21.83 -10.66 7.99
N GLY A 174 -20.62 -10.21 8.25
CA GLY A 174 -20.07 -10.09 9.60
C GLY A 174 -20.88 -9.14 10.49
N GLU A 175 -20.72 -9.30 11.79
CA GLU A 175 -21.33 -8.44 12.80
C GLU A 175 -20.67 -7.06 12.80
N VAL A 176 -21.47 -5.99 12.81
CA VAL A 176 -20.95 -4.61 12.84
C VAL A 176 -21.18 -4.02 14.23
N ILE A 177 -20.10 -3.60 14.89
CA ILE A 177 -20.10 -3.13 16.28
C ILE A 177 -19.51 -1.73 16.34
N LYS A 178 -20.33 -0.74 16.74
CA LYS A 178 -19.86 0.62 16.97
C LYS A 178 -19.13 0.70 18.30
N VAL A 179 -17.96 1.34 18.32
CA VAL A 179 -17.18 1.59 19.53
C VAL A 179 -17.02 3.08 19.75
N GLU A 180 -16.95 3.48 21.02
CA GLU A 180 -16.67 4.87 21.38
C GLU A 180 -15.18 5.16 21.20
N ALA A 181 -14.85 6.27 20.53
CA ALA A 181 -13.46 6.66 20.28
C ALA A 181 -12.70 7.03 21.58
N LYS A 182 -13.40 7.60 22.58
CA LYS A 182 -12.83 8.03 23.88
C LYS A 182 -11.55 8.85 23.70
N ILE A 183 -11.60 9.89 22.86
CA ILE A 183 -10.47 10.78 22.57
C ILE A 183 -10.59 12.03 23.45
N GLU A 184 -9.60 12.26 24.32
CA GLU A 184 -9.51 13.50 25.10
C GLU A 184 -8.84 14.59 24.27
N ALA A 185 -9.43 15.80 24.20
CA ALA A 185 -8.87 16.90 23.42
C ALA A 185 -7.44 17.29 23.89
N THR A 186 -7.17 17.17 25.19
CA THR A 186 -5.84 17.41 25.80
C THR A 186 -4.77 16.41 25.35
N SER A 187 -5.17 15.25 24.82
CA SER A 187 -4.27 14.21 24.34
C SER A 187 -3.79 14.45 22.90
N LEU A 188 -4.40 15.40 22.18
CA LEU A 188 -4.06 15.72 20.79
C LEU A 188 -2.98 16.80 20.73
N ARG A 189 -1.76 16.40 20.34
CA ARG A 189 -0.61 17.32 20.24
C ARG A 189 -0.41 17.90 18.84
N THR A 190 -1.17 17.41 17.87
CA THR A 190 -1.07 17.82 16.46
C THR A 190 -2.44 18.22 15.95
N ALA A 191 -2.47 19.29 15.16
CA ALA A 191 -3.66 19.77 14.48
C ALA A 191 -3.33 19.97 13.00
N VAL A 192 -4.18 19.46 12.12
CA VAL A 192 -4.00 19.62 10.67
C VAL A 192 -4.61 20.96 10.26
N VAL A 193 -3.76 21.95 10.01
CA VAL A 193 -4.19 23.29 9.56
C VAL A 193 -4.74 23.21 8.12
N GLU A 194 -3.94 22.68 7.21
CA GLU A 194 -4.25 22.63 5.78
C GLU A 194 -3.86 21.27 5.18
N VAL A 195 -4.64 20.82 4.19
CA VAL A 195 -4.30 19.66 3.35
C VAL A 195 -4.21 20.15 1.92
N VAL A 196 -2.98 20.28 1.42
CA VAL A 196 -2.72 20.62 0.01
C VAL A 196 -2.84 19.35 -0.83
N LYS A 197 -3.91 19.23 -1.60
CA LYS A 197 -4.07 18.15 -2.59
C LYS A 197 -3.48 18.62 -3.92
N ALA A 198 -2.58 17.84 -4.50
CA ALA A 198 -2.13 18.07 -5.87
C ALA A 198 -3.33 18.01 -6.82
N ALA A 199 -3.35 18.88 -7.83
CA ALA A 199 -4.46 18.96 -8.78
C ALA A 199 -4.55 17.68 -9.64
N GLY A 200 -5.70 17.02 -9.59
CA GLY A 200 -6.03 15.86 -10.43
C GLY A 200 -6.39 14.61 -9.63
N ALA A 201 -7.37 13.86 -10.13
CA ALA A 201 -7.80 12.56 -9.58
C ALA A 201 -6.81 11.44 -9.92
N LYS A 202 -5.50 11.67 -9.73
CA LYS A 202 -4.47 10.65 -9.95
C LYS A 202 -4.47 9.66 -8.78
N VAL A 203 -4.57 8.37 -9.10
CA VAL A 203 -4.39 7.29 -8.13
C VAL A 203 -2.99 7.43 -7.50
N ASP A 204 -2.87 7.16 -6.20
CA ASP A 204 -1.58 7.19 -5.54
C ASP A 204 -0.65 6.12 -6.14
N LEU A 205 0.59 6.49 -6.50
CA LEU A 205 1.58 5.53 -7.02
C LEU A 205 1.74 4.26 -6.17
N THR A 206 1.59 4.35 -4.85
CA THR A 206 1.67 3.16 -3.97
C THR A 206 0.52 2.18 -4.15
N GLU A 207 -0.61 2.63 -4.70
CA GLU A 207 -1.82 1.84 -4.94
C GLU A 207 -2.04 1.52 -6.41
N ALA A 208 -1.37 2.24 -7.30
CA ALA A 208 -1.48 2.07 -8.74
C ALA A 208 -1.20 0.61 -9.15
N ASN A 209 -2.12 0.05 -9.93
CA ASN A 209 -1.98 -1.30 -10.47
C ASN A 209 -0.97 -1.34 -11.64
N ILE A 210 -0.90 -0.26 -12.40
CA ILE A 210 0.02 -0.06 -13.53
C ILE A 210 0.69 1.29 -13.35
N ILE A 211 2.01 1.33 -13.53
CA ILE A 211 2.80 2.57 -13.47
C ILE A 211 3.60 2.72 -14.75
N VAL A 212 3.48 3.89 -15.39
CA VAL A 212 4.34 4.30 -16.51
C VAL A 212 5.27 5.40 -15.99
N SER A 213 6.56 5.14 -15.95
CA SER A 213 7.52 5.99 -15.25
C SER A 213 8.57 6.58 -16.17
N GLY A 214 8.79 7.89 -16.04
CA GLY A 214 9.74 8.65 -16.84
C GLY A 214 11.05 8.97 -16.11
N GLY A 215 12.16 8.85 -16.82
CA GLY A 215 13.49 9.18 -16.32
C GLY A 215 14.08 10.47 -16.90
N ARG A 216 15.39 10.64 -16.73
CA ARG A 216 16.17 11.68 -17.40
C ARG A 216 16.07 11.60 -18.93
N GLY A 217 15.81 10.39 -19.47
CA GLY A 217 15.58 10.17 -20.90
C GLY A 217 14.38 10.91 -21.48
N MET A 218 13.47 11.44 -20.64
CA MET A 218 12.37 12.31 -21.09
C MET A 218 12.84 13.67 -21.62
N LYS A 219 14.06 14.11 -21.31
CA LYS A 219 14.69 15.35 -21.84
C LYS A 219 13.96 16.68 -21.57
N GLY A 220 12.83 16.68 -20.88
CA GLY A 220 12.06 17.87 -20.55
C GLY A 220 10.68 17.53 -19.99
N PRO A 221 10.01 18.48 -19.29
CA PRO A 221 8.67 18.28 -18.74
C PRO A 221 7.61 18.09 -19.84
N GLU A 222 7.73 18.78 -20.97
CA GLU A 222 6.77 18.74 -22.09
C GLU A 222 6.60 17.32 -22.67
N ASN A 223 7.66 16.52 -22.57
CA ASN A 223 7.72 15.18 -23.11
C ASN A 223 7.02 14.13 -22.23
N PHE A 224 6.70 14.46 -20.98
CA PHE A 224 5.89 13.57 -20.12
C PHE A 224 4.49 13.33 -20.66
N LYS A 225 3.99 14.22 -21.54
CA LYS A 225 2.71 14.03 -22.23
C LYS A 225 2.62 12.68 -22.95
N VAL A 226 3.73 12.21 -23.53
CA VAL A 226 3.81 10.90 -24.19
C VAL A 226 3.54 9.74 -23.21
N LEU A 227 3.99 9.87 -21.96
CA LEU A 227 3.71 8.88 -20.91
C LEU A 227 2.29 9.01 -20.37
N GLU A 228 1.76 10.23 -20.30
CA GLU A 228 0.39 10.50 -19.86
C GLU A 228 -0.64 9.94 -20.85
N GLU A 229 -0.37 9.99 -22.15
CA GLU A 229 -1.20 9.38 -23.19
C GLU A 229 -1.23 7.85 -23.05
N LEU A 230 -0.07 7.21 -22.89
CA LEU A 230 -0.01 5.77 -22.62
C LEU A 230 -0.72 5.40 -21.31
N ALA A 231 -0.50 6.21 -20.26
CA ALA A 231 -1.10 5.95 -18.96
C ALA A 231 -2.64 6.09 -19.00
N ALA A 232 -3.18 7.03 -19.76
CA ALA A 232 -4.62 7.17 -19.94
C ALA A 232 -5.25 5.91 -20.58
N VAL A 233 -4.59 5.34 -21.59
CA VAL A 233 -5.05 4.11 -22.27
C VAL A 233 -5.04 2.91 -21.32
N LEU A 234 -4.02 2.80 -20.47
CA LEU A 234 -3.85 1.68 -19.55
C LEU A 234 -4.55 1.87 -18.20
N ASN A 235 -5.21 3.01 -17.97
CA ASN A 235 -5.66 3.43 -16.64
C ASN A 235 -4.52 3.35 -15.59
N ALA A 236 -3.32 3.76 -16.00
CA ALA A 236 -2.10 3.73 -15.21
C ALA A 236 -1.83 5.08 -14.54
N THR A 237 -0.94 5.06 -13.55
CA THR A 237 -0.41 6.29 -12.93
C THR A 237 0.98 6.61 -13.47
N VAL A 238 1.24 7.89 -13.74
CA VAL A 238 2.56 8.32 -14.21
C VAL A 238 3.50 8.54 -13.03
N GLY A 239 4.64 7.86 -13.05
CA GLY A 239 5.73 8.04 -12.10
C GLY A 239 6.93 8.77 -12.69
N ALA A 240 7.88 9.10 -11.84
CA ALA A 240 9.12 9.75 -12.22
C ALA A 240 10.31 9.20 -11.42
N SER A 241 11.47 9.11 -12.06
CA SER A 241 12.73 8.95 -11.32
C SER A 241 13.10 10.22 -10.58
N ARG A 242 13.95 10.11 -9.54
CA ARG A 242 14.52 11.28 -8.85
C ARG A 242 15.19 12.28 -9.81
N ALA A 243 15.87 11.82 -10.85
CA ALA A 243 16.52 12.71 -11.81
C ALA A 243 15.54 13.65 -12.53
N ALA A 244 14.31 13.19 -12.80
CA ALA A 244 13.27 14.02 -13.41
C ALA A 244 12.68 15.02 -12.39
N VAL A 245 12.49 14.59 -11.14
CA VAL A 245 11.99 15.45 -10.05
C VAL A 245 13.00 16.52 -9.67
N ASP A 246 14.27 16.16 -9.49
CA ASP A 246 15.36 17.11 -9.18
C ASP A 246 15.56 18.14 -10.32
N SER A 247 15.15 17.80 -11.55
CA SER A 247 15.17 18.72 -12.70
C SER A 247 13.91 19.60 -12.80
N GLY A 248 12.99 19.51 -11.83
CA GLY A 248 11.74 20.26 -11.80
C GLY A 248 10.69 19.80 -12.82
N TRP A 249 10.85 18.62 -13.42
CA TRP A 249 9.94 18.16 -14.49
C TRP A 249 8.65 17.56 -13.93
N ARG A 250 8.70 17.01 -12.72
CA ARG A 250 7.60 16.36 -12.00
C ARG A 250 7.71 16.66 -10.51
N GLU A 251 6.59 16.56 -9.82
CA GLU A 251 6.53 16.77 -8.37
C GLU A 251 7.14 15.59 -7.60
N HIS A 252 7.56 15.84 -6.36
CA HIS A 252 8.08 14.79 -5.48
C HIS A 252 7.07 13.66 -5.23
N GLY A 253 5.77 13.95 -5.29
CA GLY A 253 4.69 12.96 -5.18
C GLY A 253 4.72 11.87 -6.26
N ASP A 254 5.35 12.15 -7.41
CA ASP A 254 5.53 11.22 -8.53
C ASP A 254 6.84 10.41 -8.41
N GLN A 255 7.70 10.73 -7.45
CA GLN A 255 9.02 10.12 -7.35
C GLN A 255 8.93 8.65 -6.93
N VAL A 256 9.50 7.76 -7.74
CA VAL A 256 9.70 6.35 -7.40
C VAL A 256 11.16 6.10 -7.01
N GLY A 257 11.38 5.36 -5.93
CA GLY A 257 12.71 5.01 -5.45
C GLY A 257 12.82 4.96 -3.93
N GLN A 258 14.02 4.67 -3.43
CA GLN A 258 14.35 4.54 -2.01
C GLN A 258 13.96 5.79 -1.19
N THR A 259 14.17 6.98 -1.76
CA THR A 259 13.86 8.27 -1.12
C THR A 259 12.54 8.87 -1.63
N GLY A 260 11.78 8.11 -2.42
CA GLY A 260 10.45 8.48 -2.90
C GLY A 260 9.44 7.44 -2.45
N LYS A 261 8.48 7.12 -3.32
CA LYS A 261 7.52 6.05 -3.10
C LYS A 261 8.13 4.71 -3.50
N VAL A 262 7.96 3.72 -2.62
CA VAL A 262 8.17 2.31 -2.93
C VAL A 262 6.85 1.77 -3.44
N VAL A 263 6.86 1.19 -4.64
CA VAL A 263 5.71 0.75 -5.39
C VAL A 263 5.85 -0.72 -5.79
N THR A 264 4.71 -1.37 -5.94
CA THR A 264 4.57 -2.80 -6.24
C THR A 264 3.42 -3.02 -7.24
N PRO A 265 3.39 -2.32 -8.38
CA PRO A 265 2.34 -2.53 -9.37
C PRO A 265 2.44 -3.92 -10.00
N ASN A 266 1.34 -4.35 -10.61
CA ASN A 266 1.32 -5.51 -11.48
C ASN A 266 2.13 -5.29 -12.76
N LEU A 267 2.19 -4.05 -13.26
CA LEU A 267 2.99 -3.68 -14.42
C LEU A 267 3.72 -2.34 -14.18
N TYR A 268 5.03 -2.33 -14.36
CA TYR A 268 5.86 -1.14 -14.34
C TYR A 268 6.56 -0.94 -15.68
N ILE A 269 6.28 0.16 -16.37
CA ILE A 269 6.93 0.52 -17.64
C ILE A 269 7.94 1.64 -17.35
N ALA A 270 9.23 1.34 -17.46
CA ALA A 270 10.35 2.25 -17.22
C ALA A 270 10.83 2.87 -18.54
N CYS A 271 10.46 4.13 -18.79
CA CYS A 271 10.80 4.85 -20.01
C CYS A 271 11.98 5.81 -19.78
N GLY A 272 13.13 5.53 -20.40
CA GLY A 272 14.31 6.40 -20.31
C GLY A 272 14.90 6.49 -18.90
N ILE A 273 14.79 5.42 -18.11
CA ILE A 273 15.32 5.30 -16.75
C ILE A 273 16.55 4.38 -16.80
N SER A 274 17.68 4.83 -16.23
CA SER A 274 18.92 4.03 -16.23
C SER A 274 18.88 2.83 -15.30
N GLY A 275 18.09 2.87 -14.22
CA GLY A 275 17.99 1.78 -13.25
C GLY A 275 19.05 1.83 -12.14
N ALA A 276 19.39 3.03 -11.66
CA ALA A 276 20.21 3.15 -10.45
C ALA A 276 19.61 2.37 -9.27
N ILE A 277 20.46 1.83 -8.39
CA ILE A 277 20.05 0.97 -7.26
C ILE A 277 18.96 1.62 -6.42
N GLN A 278 19.01 2.94 -6.23
CA GLN A 278 18.02 3.70 -5.47
C GLN A 278 16.65 3.71 -6.17
N HIS A 279 16.60 3.73 -7.50
CA HIS A 279 15.34 3.62 -8.24
C HIS A 279 14.80 2.19 -8.18
N LEU A 280 15.66 1.20 -8.44
CA LEU A 280 15.30 -0.22 -8.37
C LEU A 280 14.82 -0.63 -6.98
N ALA A 281 15.35 -0.05 -5.90
CA ALA A 281 14.86 -0.28 -4.55
C ALA A 281 13.37 0.10 -4.36
N GLY A 282 12.87 1.04 -5.17
CA GLY A 282 11.50 1.51 -5.11
C GLY A 282 10.53 0.77 -6.04
N MET A 283 11.00 0.03 -7.04
CA MET A 283 10.11 -0.63 -8.03
C MET A 283 10.51 -2.06 -8.40
N GLY A 284 11.63 -2.57 -7.88
CA GLY A 284 12.15 -3.89 -8.24
C GLY A 284 11.33 -5.06 -7.71
N SER A 285 10.31 -4.78 -6.89
CA SER A 285 9.29 -5.75 -6.46
C SER A 285 8.01 -5.69 -7.28
N SER A 286 7.98 -4.94 -8.40
CA SER A 286 6.87 -4.99 -9.35
C SER A 286 6.75 -6.38 -9.96
N LYS A 287 5.53 -6.80 -10.30
CA LYS A 287 5.28 -8.16 -10.82
C LYS A 287 5.82 -8.35 -12.24
N VAL A 288 5.66 -7.34 -13.09
CA VAL A 288 6.22 -7.28 -14.45
C VAL A 288 6.87 -5.92 -14.66
N ILE A 289 8.11 -5.92 -15.17
CA ILE A 289 8.91 -4.74 -15.46
C ILE A 289 9.23 -4.72 -16.96
N VAL A 290 8.77 -3.69 -17.64
CA VAL A 290 9.12 -3.39 -19.04
C VAL A 290 10.08 -2.20 -19.03
N ALA A 291 11.23 -2.30 -19.71
CA ALA A 291 12.21 -1.23 -19.82
C ALA A 291 12.38 -0.78 -21.27
N ILE A 292 12.32 0.54 -21.50
CA ILE A 292 12.55 1.17 -22.80
C ILE A 292 13.70 2.16 -22.63
N ASN A 293 14.85 1.85 -23.23
CA ASN A 293 16.04 2.68 -23.12
C ASN A 293 16.87 2.61 -24.41
N LYS A 294 17.55 3.69 -24.79
CA LYS A 294 18.46 3.70 -25.94
C LYS A 294 19.77 2.99 -25.66
N ASP A 295 20.20 3.00 -24.40
CA ASP A 295 21.46 2.41 -23.96
C ASP A 295 21.24 0.93 -23.62
N PRO A 296 21.75 -0.02 -24.43
CA PRO A 296 21.58 -1.46 -24.18
C PRO A 296 22.24 -1.92 -22.87
N ASP A 297 23.21 -1.16 -22.36
CA ASP A 297 23.95 -1.50 -21.14
C ASP A 297 23.33 -0.89 -19.87
N ALA A 298 22.16 -0.23 -20.00
CA ALA A 298 21.48 0.40 -18.88
C ALA A 298 21.13 -0.63 -17.78
N PRO A 299 21.52 -0.38 -16.50
CA PRO A 299 21.26 -1.30 -15.38
C PRO A 299 19.80 -1.72 -15.19
N ILE A 300 18.83 -0.94 -15.66
CA ILE A 300 17.41 -1.28 -15.63
C ILE A 300 17.11 -2.63 -16.29
N PHE A 301 17.85 -3.00 -17.34
CA PHE A 301 17.66 -4.27 -18.05
C PHE A 301 18.03 -5.49 -17.22
N GLN A 302 18.89 -5.35 -16.20
CA GLN A 302 19.21 -6.45 -15.28
C GLN A 302 18.00 -6.86 -14.43
N LYS A 303 16.98 -6.00 -14.34
CA LYS A 303 15.79 -6.22 -13.55
C LYS A 303 14.49 -6.26 -14.37
N ALA A 304 14.57 -5.97 -15.67
CA ALA A 304 13.42 -5.97 -16.55
C ALA A 304 13.05 -7.39 -16.99
N ASP A 305 11.76 -7.69 -17.01
CA ASP A 305 11.22 -8.92 -17.62
C ASP A 305 11.18 -8.78 -19.15
N TYR A 306 10.93 -7.56 -19.65
CA TYR A 306 10.94 -7.23 -21.07
C TYR A 306 11.77 -5.96 -21.31
N GLY A 307 12.72 -6.02 -22.26
CA GLY A 307 13.57 -4.89 -22.61
C GLY A 307 13.44 -4.50 -24.08
N ILE A 308 13.32 -3.20 -24.35
CA ILE A 308 13.31 -2.62 -25.70
C ILE A 308 14.46 -1.61 -25.78
N VAL A 309 15.42 -1.88 -26.68
CA VAL A 309 16.58 -1.00 -26.93
C VAL A 309 16.28 -0.08 -28.11
N GLU A 310 15.64 1.05 -27.86
CA GLU A 310 15.32 2.08 -28.87
C GLU A 310 14.91 3.40 -28.19
N ASP A 311 14.73 4.46 -28.97
CA ASP A 311 14.14 5.71 -28.53
C ASP A 311 12.72 5.54 -27.97
N LEU A 312 12.53 5.95 -26.71
CA LEU A 312 11.22 5.98 -26.07
C LEU A 312 10.22 6.83 -26.86
N PHE A 313 10.68 7.90 -27.53
CA PHE A 313 9.80 8.77 -28.32
C PHE A 313 9.27 8.12 -29.60
N LYS A 314 9.89 7.03 -30.05
CA LYS A 314 9.38 6.22 -31.15
C LYS A 314 8.52 5.07 -30.63
N ILE A 315 8.98 4.40 -29.57
CA ILE A 315 8.34 3.16 -29.08
C ILE A 315 7.07 3.44 -28.27
N VAL A 316 7.08 4.41 -27.35
CA VAL A 316 5.93 4.65 -26.47
C VAL A 316 4.65 5.02 -27.26
N PRO A 317 4.70 5.88 -28.30
CA PRO A 317 3.53 6.13 -29.13
C PRO A 317 3.02 4.88 -29.87
N VAL A 318 3.92 4.05 -30.40
CA VAL A 318 3.55 2.79 -31.08
C VAL A 318 2.87 1.83 -30.10
N LEU A 319 3.44 1.67 -28.90
CA LEU A 319 2.81 0.87 -27.84
C LEU A 319 1.44 1.42 -27.47
N THR A 320 1.29 2.74 -27.38
CA THR A 320 0.02 3.40 -27.06
C THR A 320 -1.05 3.06 -28.09
N GLU A 321 -0.73 3.13 -29.38
CA GLU A 321 -1.67 2.77 -30.45
C GLU A 321 -2.04 1.28 -30.44
N GLU A 322 -1.08 0.39 -30.20
CA GLU A 322 -1.38 -1.05 -30.11
C GLU A 322 -2.22 -1.40 -28.87
N PHE A 323 -1.95 -0.78 -27.71
CA PHE A 323 -2.80 -0.95 -26.53
C PHE A 323 -4.22 -0.42 -26.75
N LYS A 324 -4.38 0.71 -27.44
CA LYS A 324 -5.71 1.23 -27.79
C LYS A 324 -6.51 0.22 -28.62
N LYS A 325 -5.89 -0.40 -29.64
CA LYS A 325 -6.54 -1.41 -30.48
C LYS A 325 -6.99 -2.60 -29.64
N LEU A 326 -6.06 -3.22 -28.90
CA LEU A 326 -6.34 -4.43 -28.11
C LEU A 326 -7.39 -4.21 -27.02
N LEU A 327 -7.37 -3.04 -26.35
CA LEU A 327 -8.32 -2.72 -25.28
C LEU A 327 -9.67 -2.22 -25.81
N SER A 328 -9.75 -1.78 -27.08
CA SER A 328 -11.03 -1.45 -27.72
C SER A 328 -11.78 -2.68 -28.23
N GLU A 329 -11.07 -3.78 -28.44
CA GLU A 329 -11.61 -5.08 -28.87
C GLU A 329 -12.03 -6.00 -27.71
N SER A 330 -11.76 -5.59 -26.45
CA SER A 330 -12.04 -6.32 -25.21
C SER A 330 -13.14 -5.66 -24.38
#